data_AF-A0A6V7I1A5-F1
#
_entry.id   AF-A0A6V7I1A5-F1
#
_cell.length_a   1.000
_cell.length_b   1.000
_cell.length_c   1.000
_cell.angle_alpha   90.00
_cell.angle_beta   90.00
_cell.angle_gamma   90.00
#
_symmetry.space_group_name_H-M   'P 1'
#
loop_
_entity.id
_entity.type
_entity.pdbx_description
1 polymer ?
#
loop_
_entity_poly.entity_id
_entity_poly.type
_entity_poly.pdbx_seq_one_letter_code
_entity_poly.pdbx_strand_id
1 'polypeptide(L)'
;GVKSEAVDLRDITKETLTKQEIEAMHTSKERENVILDYRQRVEDRKLELERLERMIFPAVRLPPREDDFEGVEKPQTDRKEEDDGPKDEMMFLEESFTKLRSATGVTRNEDVLDRFLQQRATKENLQKMRTTTEDEKMILEKQRQKYTAEIEMQKFSETKDAD
;
A
#
# COMPACT_ATOMS: atom_id res chain seq x y z
N GLY A 1 -0.24 -42.51 41.61
CA GLY A 1 -1.00 -42.17 42.84
C GLY A 1 -1.84 -40.94 42.56
N VAL A 2 -3.06 -40.87 43.10
CA VAL A 2 -4.11 -39.87 42.78
C VAL A 2 -3.60 -38.41 42.72
N LYS A 3 -2.59 -38.06 43.52
CA LYS A 3 -1.98 -36.72 43.53
C LYS A 3 -1.19 -36.38 42.27
N SER A 4 -0.54 -37.36 41.63
CA SER A 4 0.20 -37.17 40.37
C SER A 4 -0.77 -36.91 39.22
N GLU A 5 -1.80 -37.74 39.11
CA GLU A 5 -2.83 -37.64 38.08
C GLU A 5 -3.57 -36.29 38.14
N ALA A 6 -3.86 -35.78 39.35
CA ALA A 6 -4.45 -34.47 39.53
C ALA A 6 -3.53 -33.31 39.10
N VAL A 7 -2.21 -33.46 39.25
CA VAL A 7 -1.22 -32.47 38.79
C VAL A 7 -1.11 -32.49 37.27
N ASP A 8 -1.04 -33.69 36.68
CA ASP A 8 -0.97 -33.87 35.23
C ASP A 8 -2.21 -33.30 34.54
N LEU A 9 -3.41 -33.58 35.06
CA LEU A 9 -4.67 -33.03 34.55
C LEU A 9 -4.74 -31.51 34.63
N ARG A 10 -4.25 -30.91 35.73
CA ARG A 10 -4.18 -29.46 35.89
C ARG A 10 -3.27 -28.84 34.82
N ASP A 11 -2.11 -29.45 34.59
CA ASP A 11 -1.12 -28.91 33.67
C ASP A 11 -1.59 -29.04 32.20
N ILE A 12 -2.22 -30.16 31.84
CA ILE A 12 -2.91 -30.33 30.54
C ILE A 12 -4.02 -29.30 30.34
N THR A 13 -4.82 -29.04 31.38
CA THR A 13 -5.92 -28.07 31.30
C THR A 13 -5.38 -26.66 31.11
N LYS A 14 -4.29 -26.30 31.82
CA LYS A 14 -3.62 -25.00 31.66
C LYS A 14 -3.05 -24.83 30.26
N GLU A 15 -2.38 -25.85 29.71
CA GLU A 15 -1.84 -25.81 28.35
C GLU A 15 -2.94 -25.70 27.30
N THR A 16 -4.05 -26.40 27.49
CA THR A 16 -5.21 -26.32 26.59
C THR A 16 -5.83 -24.92 26.63
N LEU A 17 -5.96 -24.34 27.82
CA LEU A 17 -6.51 -22.99 27.99
C LEU A 17 -5.62 -21.94 27.31
N THR A 18 -4.30 -21.97 27.55
CA THR A 18 -3.38 -21.00 26.93
C THR A 18 -3.37 -21.12 25.41
N LYS A 19 -3.45 -22.35 24.88
CA LYS A 19 -3.57 -22.57 23.42
C LYS A 19 -4.85 -21.96 22.86
N GLN A 20 -5.99 -22.16 23.53
CA GLN A 20 -7.27 -21.59 23.11
C GLN A 20 -7.28 -20.06 23.17
N GLU A 21 -6.66 -19.47 24.19
CA GLU A 21 -6.52 -18.01 24.31
C GLU A 21 -5.70 -17.43 23.15
N ILE A 22 -4.57 -18.06 22.82
CA ILE A 22 -3.72 -17.64 21.69
C ILE A 22 -4.49 -17.75 20.37
N GLU A 23 -5.20 -18.85 20.14
CA GLU A 23 -5.99 -19.06 18.92
C GLU A 23 -7.14 -18.04 18.80
N ALA A 24 -7.83 -17.74 19.90
CA ALA A 24 -8.87 -16.72 19.94
C ALA A 24 -8.32 -15.32 19.63
N MET A 25 -7.15 -14.97 20.19
CA MET A 25 -6.48 -13.70 19.90
C MET A 25 -6.06 -13.61 18.43
N HIS A 26 -5.49 -14.67 17.88
CA HIS A 26 -5.04 -14.70 16.49
C HIS A 26 -6.22 -14.52 15.53
N THR A 27 -7.28 -15.31 15.71
CA THR A 27 -8.48 -15.24 14.86
C THR A 27 -9.20 -13.88 14.97
N SER A 28 -9.21 -13.27 16.15
CA SER A 28 -9.73 -11.91 16.33
C SER A 28 -8.92 -10.89 15.53
N LYS A 29 -7.58 -10.98 15.59
CA LYS A 29 -6.68 -10.08 14.86
C LYS A 29 -6.80 -10.24 13.34
N GLU A 30 -6.95 -11.48 12.86
CA GLU A 30 -7.18 -11.75 11.44
C GLU A 30 -8.48 -11.11 10.95
N ARG A 31 -9.58 -11.24 11.70
CA ARG A 31 -10.85 -10.60 11.36
C ARG A 31 -10.74 -9.09 11.34
N GLU A 32 -10.05 -8.50 12.30
CA GLU A 32 -9.82 -7.06 12.35
C GLU A 32 -9.02 -6.57 11.13
N ASN A 33 -7.96 -7.26 10.76
CA ASN A 33 -7.18 -6.94 9.56
C ASN A 33 -8.04 -6.97 8.28
N VAL A 34 -8.90 -7.97 8.14
CA VAL A 34 -9.82 -8.08 6.99
C VAL A 34 -10.80 -6.91 6.96
N ILE A 35 -11.36 -6.51 8.11
CA ILE A 35 -12.27 -5.37 8.19
C ILE A 35 -11.55 -4.07 7.79
N LEU A 36 -10.33 -3.87 8.27
CA LEU A 36 -9.53 -2.68 7.93
C LEU A 36 -9.22 -2.62 6.43
N ASP A 37 -8.84 -3.75 5.82
CA ASP A 37 -8.60 -3.83 4.36
C ASP A 37 -9.86 -3.47 3.56
N TYR A 38 -11.02 -4.04 3.92
CA TYR A 38 -12.28 -3.69 3.24
C TYR A 38 -12.67 -2.23 3.42
N ARG A 39 -12.48 -1.65 4.61
CA ARG A 39 -12.73 -0.22 4.84
C ARG A 39 -11.83 0.64 3.96
N GLN A 40 -10.54 0.30 3.89
CA GLN A 40 -9.59 1.03 3.04
C GLN A 40 -10.02 0.98 1.57
N ARG A 41 -10.38 -0.19 1.05
CA ARG A 41 -10.83 -0.34 -0.34
C ARG A 41 -12.09 0.47 -0.66
N VAL A 42 -13.01 0.57 0.30
CA VAL A 42 -14.22 1.39 0.15
C VAL A 42 -13.86 2.88 0.06
N GLU A 43 -12.98 3.37 0.95
CA GLU A 43 -12.55 4.77 0.93
C GLU A 43 -11.76 5.11 -0.35
N ASP A 44 -10.84 4.23 -0.77
CA ASP A 44 -10.09 4.41 -2.01
C ASP A 44 -11.03 4.49 -3.23
N ARG A 45 -12.04 3.61 -3.28
CA ARG A 45 -13.01 3.61 -4.38
C ARG A 45 -13.89 4.86 -4.36
N LYS A 46 -14.26 5.36 -3.18
CA LYS A 46 -15.04 6.58 -3.01
C LYS A 46 -14.26 7.80 -3.50
N LEU A 47 -12.98 7.91 -3.14
CA LEU A 47 -12.10 9.00 -3.61
C LEU A 47 -11.92 8.97 -5.12
N GLU A 48 -11.77 7.79 -5.71
CA GLU A 48 -11.68 7.66 -7.17
C GLU A 48 -13.00 8.04 -7.85
N LEU A 49 -14.14 7.65 -7.30
CA LEU A 49 -15.44 8.07 -7.81
C LEU A 49 -15.61 9.59 -7.75
N GLU A 50 -15.25 10.24 -6.64
CA GLU A 50 -15.31 11.70 -6.52
C GLU A 50 -14.39 12.39 -7.53
N ARG A 51 -13.18 11.86 -7.74
CA ARG A 51 -12.25 12.36 -8.76
C ARG A 51 -12.86 12.25 -10.16
N LEU A 52 -13.46 11.10 -10.49
CA LEU A 52 -14.12 10.88 -11.78
C LEU A 52 -15.34 11.79 -11.95
N GLU A 53 -16.14 11.98 -10.90
CA GLU A 53 -17.27 12.91 -10.92
C GLU A 53 -16.82 14.34 -11.21
N ARG A 54 -15.74 14.83 -10.56
CA ARG A 54 -15.18 16.15 -10.86
C ARG A 54 -14.63 16.28 -12.29
N MET A 55 -14.14 15.18 -12.87
CA MET A 55 -13.58 15.16 -14.21
C MET A 55 -14.65 15.06 -15.31
N ILE A 56 -15.72 14.31 -15.06
CA ILE A 56 -16.83 14.09 -16.02
C ILE A 56 -17.87 15.20 -15.91
N PHE A 57 -18.11 15.70 -14.70
CA PHE A 57 -18.98 16.83 -14.41
C PHE A 57 -18.13 17.96 -13.80
N PRO A 58 -17.21 18.56 -14.57
CA PRO A 58 -16.55 19.78 -14.12
C PRO A 58 -17.67 20.77 -13.83
N ALA A 59 -17.83 21.11 -12.54
CA ALA A 59 -19.00 21.79 -12.01
C ALA A 59 -19.51 22.81 -13.01
N VAL A 60 -20.59 22.47 -13.72
CA VAL A 60 -21.30 23.44 -14.53
C VAL A 60 -21.81 24.42 -13.49
N ARG A 61 -21.10 25.54 -13.33
CA ARG A 61 -21.69 26.76 -12.81
C ARG A 61 -22.83 27.06 -13.77
N LEU A 62 -23.98 26.43 -13.54
CA LEU A 62 -25.23 26.91 -14.08
C LEU A 62 -25.28 28.39 -13.65
N PRO A 63 -25.38 29.33 -14.59
CA PRO A 63 -25.60 30.71 -14.21
C PRO A 63 -26.81 30.74 -13.27
N PRO A 64 -26.79 31.56 -12.21
CA PRO A 64 -28.01 31.79 -11.44
C PRO A 64 -29.12 32.10 -12.44
N ARG A 65 -30.18 31.30 -12.40
CA ARG A 65 -31.38 31.55 -13.17
C ARG A 65 -31.94 32.85 -12.61
N GLU A 66 -31.65 33.96 -13.29
CA GLU A 66 -32.22 35.25 -12.94
C GLU A 66 -33.73 35.13 -13.17
N ASP A 67 -34.48 35.12 -12.07
CA ASP A 67 -35.92 35.37 -12.10
C ASP A 67 -36.12 36.78 -12.67
N ASP A 68 -36.98 36.85 -13.68
CA ASP A 68 -37.39 38.07 -14.37
C ASP A 68 -37.75 39.18 -13.38
N PHE A 69 -37.02 40.30 -13.40
CA PHE A 69 -37.61 41.62 -13.14
C PHE A 69 -36.78 42.76 -13.76
N GLU A 70 -37.35 43.30 -14.85
CA GLU A 70 -37.30 44.69 -15.33
C GLU A 70 -35.95 45.43 -15.45
N GLY A 71 -35.57 45.65 -16.71
CA GLY A 71 -35.16 46.97 -17.21
C GLY A 71 -33.73 47.44 -16.89
N VAL A 72 -32.87 47.47 -17.90
CA VAL A 72 -32.09 48.64 -18.35
C VAL A 72 -31.20 48.20 -19.51
N GLU A 73 -31.43 48.82 -20.66
CA GLU A 73 -30.59 48.74 -21.85
C GLU A 73 -29.15 49.19 -21.54
N LYS A 74 -28.15 48.34 -21.82
CA LYS A 74 -26.76 48.76 -22.13
C LYS A 74 -26.12 47.81 -23.14
N PRO A 75 -25.23 48.33 -24.00
CA PRO A 75 -25.09 47.88 -25.37
C PRO A 75 -24.24 46.63 -25.48
N GLN A 76 -24.57 45.82 -26.50
CA GLN A 76 -23.68 44.83 -27.09
C GLN A 76 -22.30 45.44 -27.32
N THR A 77 -21.32 45.04 -26.53
CA THR A 77 -19.93 45.03 -26.97
C THR A 77 -19.64 43.66 -27.53
N ASP A 78 -19.67 43.62 -28.85
CA ASP A 78 -19.04 42.61 -29.67
C ASP A 78 -17.66 42.20 -29.15
N ARG A 79 -17.46 40.89 -29.07
CA ARG A 79 -16.27 40.15 -29.50
C ARG A 79 -14.93 40.61 -28.92
N LYS A 80 -14.43 39.80 -27.98
CA LYS A 80 -13.20 39.01 -28.12
C LYS A 80 -13.02 38.16 -26.85
N GLU A 81 -13.81 37.11 -26.72
CA GLU A 81 -13.27 35.91 -26.10
C GLU A 81 -12.43 35.27 -27.20
N GLU A 82 -11.14 35.59 -27.20
CA GLU A 82 -10.18 34.81 -27.97
C GLU A 82 -10.25 33.39 -27.43
N ASP A 83 -10.64 32.50 -28.34
CA ASP A 83 -10.52 31.05 -28.31
C ASP A 83 -9.07 30.63 -27.96
N ASP A 84 -8.68 30.81 -26.70
CA ASP A 84 -7.36 30.47 -26.17
C ASP A 84 -7.38 29.18 -25.33
N GLY A 85 -8.57 28.65 -25.03
CA GLY A 85 -8.75 27.40 -24.28
C GLY A 85 -8.02 26.18 -24.87
N PRO A 86 -8.16 25.85 -26.18
CA PRO A 86 -7.53 24.65 -26.73
C PRO A 86 -6.04 24.82 -27.03
N LYS A 87 -5.56 26.05 -27.27
CA LYS A 87 -4.14 26.32 -27.55
C LYS A 87 -3.31 26.33 -26.28
N ASP A 88 -3.83 26.90 -25.20
CA ASP A 88 -3.17 26.90 -23.89
C ASP A 88 -3.08 25.48 -23.32
N GLU A 89 -4.15 24.68 -23.46
CA GLU A 89 -4.14 23.26 -23.07
C GLU A 89 -3.11 22.43 -23.86
N MET A 90 -3.00 22.64 -25.18
CA MET A 90 -2.02 21.93 -26.01
C MET A 90 -0.58 22.31 -25.66
N MET A 91 -0.32 23.59 -25.38
CA MET A 91 0.99 24.07 -24.94
C MET A 91 1.36 23.50 -23.57
N PHE A 92 0.42 23.49 -22.63
CA PHE A 92 0.61 22.88 -21.31
C PHE A 92 0.92 21.39 -21.40
N LEU A 93 0.22 20.66 -22.28
CA LEU A 93 0.42 19.23 -22.45
C LEU A 93 1.79 18.92 -23.08
N GLU A 94 2.22 19.71 -24.07
CA GLU A 94 3.56 19.55 -24.69
C GLU A 94 4.69 19.86 -23.69
N GLU A 95 4.54 20.88 -22.84
CA GLU A 95 5.49 21.18 -21.77
C GLU A 95 5.56 20.02 -20.77
N SER A 96 4.39 19.48 -20.38
CA SER A 96 4.28 18.36 -19.46
C SER A 96 4.97 17.11 -20.03
N PHE A 97 4.71 16.75 -21.28
CA PHE A 97 5.37 15.62 -21.94
C PHE A 97 6.86 15.84 -22.12
N THR A 98 7.30 17.07 -22.34
CA THR A 98 8.74 17.40 -22.39
C THR A 98 9.42 17.14 -21.04
N LYS A 99 8.78 17.53 -19.94
CA LYS A 99 9.27 17.22 -18.57
C LYS A 99 9.29 15.71 -18.34
N LEU A 100 8.23 14.99 -18.71
CA LEU A 100 8.15 13.54 -18.54
C LEU A 100 9.20 12.80 -19.37
N ARG A 101 9.41 13.19 -20.63
CA ARG A 101 10.48 12.64 -21.49
C ARG A 101 11.86 12.83 -20.88
N SER A 102 12.15 14.05 -20.41
CA SER A 102 13.41 14.36 -19.75
C SER A 102 13.62 13.51 -18.49
N ALA A 103 12.59 13.38 -17.65
CA ALA A 103 12.67 12.60 -16.42
C ALA A 103 12.80 11.08 -16.65
N THR A 104 12.14 10.56 -17.69
CA THR A 104 12.17 9.12 -18.02
C THR A 104 13.34 8.74 -18.93
N GLY A 105 14.01 9.73 -19.54
CA GLY A 105 15.13 9.56 -20.46
C GLY A 105 14.72 9.07 -21.85
N VAL A 106 13.44 9.20 -22.22
CA VAL A 106 12.92 8.77 -23.52
C VAL A 106 12.79 9.94 -24.49
N THR A 107 12.89 9.67 -25.78
CA THR A 107 12.87 10.69 -26.84
C THR A 107 11.46 10.95 -27.38
N ARG A 108 10.57 9.94 -27.36
CA ARG A 108 9.19 10.04 -27.88
C ARG A 108 8.17 10.03 -26.74
N ASN A 109 7.07 10.77 -26.91
CA ASN A 109 5.99 10.84 -25.91
C ASN A 109 5.32 9.47 -25.70
N GLU A 110 5.21 8.68 -26.77
CA GLU A 110 4.62 7.34 -26.78
C GLU A 110 5.36 6.36 -25.84
N ASP A 111 6.68 6.53 -25.71
CA ASP A 111 7.57 5.63 -24.95
C ASP A 111 7.58 5.93 -23.44
N VAL A 112 7.04 7.09 -23.04
CA VAL A 112 7.02 7.54 -21.64
C VAL A 112 6.26 6.55 -20.77
N LEU A 113 5.10 6.09 -21.23
CA LEU A 113 4.25 5.15 -20.48
C LEU A 113 4.95 3.81 -20.29
N ASP A 114 5.51 3.25 -21.37
CA ASP A 114 6.21 1.96 -21.31
C ASP A 114 7.41 2.03 -20.36
N ARG A 115 8.16 3.15 -20.38
CA ARG A 115 9.26 3.38 -19.45
C ARG A 115 8.81 3.38 -17.99
N PHE A 116 7.68 4.02 -17.65
CA PHE A 116 7.13 3.99 -16.30
C PHE A 116 6.69 2.59 -15.88
N LEU A 117 6.09 1.82 -16.77
CA LEU A 117 5.68 0.43 -16.49
C LEU A 117 6.89 -0.45 -16.20
N GLN A 118 7.96 -0.33 -16.99
CA GLN A 118 9.21 -1.03 -16.76
C GLN A 118 9.88 -0.63 -15.43
N GLN A 119 9.91 0.68 -15.12
CA GLN A 119 10.44 1.18 -13.85
C GLN A 119 9.65 0.65 -12.65
N ARG A 120 8.31 0.61 -12.75
CA ARG A 120 7.45 0.03 -11.71
C ARG A 120 7.74 -1.45 -11.50
N ALA A 121 7.77 -2.23 -12.57
CA ALA A 121 8.09 -3.66 -12.51
C ALA A 121 9.48 -3.91 -11.90
N THR A 122 10.47 -3.07 -12.26
CA THR A 122 11.82 -3.15 -11.71
C THR A 122 11.83 -2.84 -10.22
N LYS A 123 11.12 -1.79 -9.78
CA LYS A 123 10.98 -1.44 -8.36
C LYS A 123 10.35 -2.57 -7.55
N GLU A 124 9.27 -3.17 -8.06
CA GLU A 124 8.60 -4.31 -7.43
C GLU A 124 9.54 -5.52 -7.30
N ASN A 125 10.29 -5.84 -8.36
CA ASN A 125 11.24 -6.94 -8.33
C ASN A 125 12.39 -6.70 -7.33
N LEU A 126 12.94 -5.49 -7.28
CA LEU A 126 13.98 -5.11 -6.32
C LEU A 126 13.47 -5.20 -4.88
N GLN A 127 12.23 -4.76 -4.63
CA GLN A 127 11.61 -4.88 -3.30
C GLN A 127 11.46 -6.34 -2.90
N LYS A 128 10.98 -7.20 -3.82
CA LYS A 128 10.88 -8.65 -3.58
C LYS A 128 12.25 -9.28 -3.29
N MET A 129 13.27 -8.97 -4.09
CA MET A 129 14.63 -9.46 -3.86
C MET A 129 15.16 -9.05 -2.48
N ARG A 130 14.94 -7.79 -2.09
CA ARG A 130 15.32 -7.29 -0.79
C ARG A 130 14.65 -8.07 0.34
N THR A 131 13.32 -8.23 0.30
CA THR A 131 12.59 -8.95 1.36
C THR A 131 13.04 -10.40 1.46
N THR A 132 13.14 -11.10 0.32
CA THR A 132 13.62 -12.49 0.30
C THR A 132 15.04 -12.62 0.86
N THR A 133 15.93 -11.69 0.53
CA THR A 133 17.31 -11.69 1.04
C THR A 133 17.35 -11.43 2.55
N GLU A 134 16.56 -10.48 3.04
CA GLU A 134 16.45 -10.17 4.48
C GLU A 134 15.91 -11.37 5.27
N ASP A 135 14.89 -12.06 4.74
CA ASP A 135 14.30 -13.26 5.35
C ASP A 135 15.29 -14.44 5.37
N GLU A 136 15.95 -14.73 4.24
CA GLU A 136 16.96 -15.80 4.15
C GLU A 136 18.13 -15.53 5.11
N LYS A 137 18.60 -14.27 5.17
CA LYS A 137 19.64 -13.87 6.12
C LYS A 137 19.21 -14.14 7.56
N MET A 138 17.99 -13.78 7.94
CA MET A 138 17.47 -14.00 9.30
C MET A 138 17.43 -15.49 9.65
N ILE A 139 16.98 -16.33 8.72
CA ILE A 139 16.96 -17.80 8.89
C ILE A 139 18.37 -18.33 9.10
N LEU A 140 19.33 -17.93 8.26
CA LEU A 140 20.73 -18.35 8.36
C LEU A 140 21.38 -17.88 9.66
N GLU A 141 21.12 -16.65 10.11
CA GLU A 141 21.63 -16.15 11.39
C GLU A 141 21.08 -16.96 12.58
N LYS A 142 19.81 -17.33 12.55
CA LYS A 142 19.21 -18.19 13.59
C LYS A 142 19.81 -19.59 13.59
N GLN A 143 20.02 -20.18 12.41
CA GLN A 143 20.69 -21.48 12.28
C GLN A 143 22.13 -21.41 12.79
N ARG A 144 22.86 -20.36 12.43
CA ARG A 144 24.23 -20.12 12.92
C ARG A 144 24.26 -20.08 14.45
N GLN A 145 23.39 -19.27 15.07
CA GLN A 145 23.30 -19.17 16.53
C GLN A 145 22.98 -20.52 17.18
N LYS A 146 22.02 -21.27 16.62
CA LYS A 146 21.68 -22.62 17.07
C LYS A 146 22.90 -23.55 17.06
N TYR A 147 23.61 -23.62 15.94
CA TYR A 147 24.78 -24.49 15.83
C TYR A 147 25.94 -24.04 16.73
N THR A 148 26.14 -22.72 16.89
CA THR A 148 27.12 -22.21 17.85
C THR A 148 26.80 -22.66 19.27
N ALA A 149 25.54 -22.57 19.69
CA ALA A 149 25.11 -23.04 21.01
C ALA A 149 25.24 -24.56 21.19
N GLU A 150 24.91 -25.35 20.16
CA GLU A 150 25.11 -26.82 20.17
C GLU A 150 26.58 -27.19 20.32
N ILE A 151 27.48 -26.52 19.59
CA ILE A 151 28.93 -26.71 19.69
C ILE A 151 29.43 -26.34 21.09
N GLU A 152 28.98 -25.21 21.64
CA GLU A 152 29.35 -24.80 23.00
C GLU A 152 28.88 -25.84 24.03
N MET A 153 27.64 -26.30 23.94
CA MET A 153 27.11 -27.34 24.84
C MET A 153 27.94 -28.64 24.77
N GLN A 154 28.32 -29.09 23.58
CA GLN A 154 29.14 -30.30 23.40
C GLN A 154 30.56 -30.14 23.99
N LYS A 155 31.18 -28.97 23.83
CA LYS A 155 32.50 -28.68 24.45
C LYS A 155 32.47 -28.83 25.96
N PHE A 156 31.36 -28.47 26.61
CA PHE A 156 31.22 -28.56 28.07
C PHE A 156 30.68 -29.93 28.54
N SER A 157 30.09 -30.75 27.66
CA SER A 157 29.70 -32.13 28.01
C SER A 157 30.90 -33.09 27.95
N GLU A 158 31.80 -32.94 26.97
CA GLU A 158 33.03 -33.76 26.90
C GLU A 158 33.93 -33.58 28.13
N THR A 159 33.89 -32.42 28.78
CA THR A 159 34.63 -32.17 30.04
C THR A 159 33.98 -32.77 31.29
N LYS A 160 32.72 -33.23 31.22
CA LYS A 160 31.99 -33.79 32.37
C LYS A 160 32.02 -35.32 32.44
N ASP A 161 32.23 -36.00 31.31
CA ASP A 161 32.33 -37.47 31.26
C ASP A 161 33.76 -37.97 31.49
N ALA A 162 34.72 -37.07 31.74
CA ALA A 162 36.13 -37.37 31.98
C ALA A 162 36.55 -37.34 33.46
N ASP A 163 35.61 -37.15 34.40
CA ASP A 163 35.82 -37.18 35.86
C ASP A 163 35.14 -38.39 36.51
#